data_AF-A0A7J5Z0Y9-F1
#
_entry.id   AF-A0A7J5Z0Y9-F1
#
_cell.length_a   1.000
_cell.length_b   1.000
_cell.length_c   1.000
_cell.angle_alpha   90.00
_cell.angle_beta   90.00
_cell.angle_gamma   90.00
#
_symmetry.space_group_name_H-M   'P 1'
#
loop_
_entity.id
_entity.type
_entity.pdbx_description
1 polymer ?
#
loop_
_entity_poly.entity_id
_entity_poly.type
_entity_poly.pdbx_seq_one_letter_code
_entity_poly.pdbx_strand_id
1 'polypeptide(L)'
;MNTVGRLRSRVVVITREVPFQTVADFVREGVARHTHNPELYERQVCLLLLQLCSGLEHMKPYHVTHCDLRLENLLLVHCQPGNPWNTDPLEPNNNNSSSSGGSSSSGATPVGAAAAAANATCPARLIISNFSQAKQKTALVASDPGTLRDQSRLAPEIVTATQYRKCDEFQTGILIYEMLHRPNPFEETPELKEREYTWADLPPLPVRSLYSQGLQQLARLLLTVNPSERIRMSEARACLQCLLWGPREDLFQALGCSSSGPMSGATSSQRQATLQNWLDLKRTLMMIKFAERSLDAACGVSLEDWLCCQYLAFASTDTLSRVVHILQQPQPHPQSQSHQTQTLHPDAATLSSSSQLLLWQQVQLPPRVAPSAQANV
;
A
#
# COMPACT_ATOMS: atom_id res chain seq x y z
N MET A 1 -18.41 50.05 -21.01
CA MET A 1 -18.09 50.26 -19.58
C MET A 1 -18.51 49.03 -18.80
N ASN A 2 -17.50 48.34 -18.25
CA ASN A 2 -17.48 47.48 -17.04
C ASN A 2 -18.46 46.30 -16.95
N THR A 3 -17.98 45.12 -17.38
CA THR A 3 -18.46 43.82 -16.91
C THR A 3 -18.08 43.65 -15.42
N VAL A 4 -18.99 44.02 -14.53
CA VAL A 4 -18.87 43.79 -13.09
C VAL A 4 -18.77 42.27 -12.85
N GLY A 5 -17.66 41.83 -12.24
CA GLY A 5 -17.38 40.43 -11.96
C GLY A 5 -18.52 39.80 -11.14
N ARG A 6 -19.19 38.80 -11.71
CA ARG A 6 -20.32 38.10 -11.07
C ARG A 6 -19.77 37.26 -9.90
N LEU A 7 -20.14 37.61 -8.67
CA LEU A 7 -19.83 36.81 -7.48
C LEU A 7 -20.45 35.40 -7.64
N ARG A 8 -19.66 34.36 -7.40
CA ARG A 8 -20.09 32.95 -7.53
C ARG A 8 -20.23 32.33 -6.15
N SER A 9 -21.41 31.79 -5.85
CA SER A 9 -21.62 30.98 -4.65
C SER A 9 -20.82 29.67 -4.75
N ARG A 10 -20.21 29.25 -3.63
CA ARG A 10 -19.46 28.00 -3.51
C ARG A 10 -19.78 27.33 -2.18
N VAL A 11 -19.81 26.00 -2.18
CA VAL A 11 -19.88 25.21 -0.95
C VAL A 11 -18.49 25.20 -0.31
N VAL A 12 -18.41 25.56 0.97
CA VAL A 12 -17.17 25.52 1.76
C VAL A 12 -17.36 24.50 2.87
N VAL A 13 -16.40 23.57 2.98
CA VAL A 13 -16.39 22.53 4.02
C VAL A 13 -15.17 22.75 4.91
N ILE A 14 -15.35 22.67 6.21
CA ILE A 14 -14.29 22.84 7.21
C ILE A 14 -13.88 21.45 7.73
N THR A 15 -12.58 21.17 7.75
CA THR A 15 -12.00 19.91 8.23
C THR A 15 -10.87 20.19 9.21
N ARG A 16 -10.68 19.29 10.19
CA ARG A 16 -9.52 19.31 11.11
C ARG A 16 -8.27 18.70 10.49
N GLU A 17 -8.46 17.73 9.60
CA GLU A 17 -7.38 17.04 8.93
C GLU A 17 -6.97 17.85 7.70
N VAL A 18 -5.84 18.55 7.79
CA VAL A 18 -5.36 19.44 6.72
C VAL A 18 -4.45 18.64 5.78
N PRO A 19 -4.88 18.37 4.53
CA PRO A 19 -4.05 17.67 3.57
C PRO A 19 -2.89 18.56 3.11
N PHE A 20 -1.69 17.99 3.05
CA PHE A 20 -0.51 18.70 2.51
C PHE A 20 -0.29 18.43 1.03
N GLN A 21 -0.77 17.29 0.52
CA GLN A 21 -0.78 16.96 -0.91
C GLN A 21 -1.77 15.82 -1.23
N THR A 22 -2.02 15.57 -2.52
CA THR A 22 -2.75 14.37 -2.97
C THR A 22 -1.79 13.21 -3.27
N VAL A 23 -2.33 11.99 -3.43
CA VAL A 23 -1.52 10.87 -3.94
C VAL A 23 -1.07 11.12 -5.39
N ALA A 24 -1.85 11.85 -6.20
CA ALA A 24 -1.44 12.23 -7.54
C ALA A 24 -0.16 13.07 -7.54
N ASP A 25 -0.05 14.02 -6.60
CA ASP A 25 1.16 14.83 -6.42
C ASP A 25 2.34 13.98 -5.93
N PHE A 26 2.08 13.07 -4.97
CA PHE A 26 3.09 12.13 -4.47
C PHE A 26 3.70 11.27 -5.59
N VAL A 27 2.87 10.75 -6.49
CA VAL A 27 3.30 9.94 -7.64
C VAL A 27 4.04 10.81 -8.65
N ARG A 28 3.52 12.00 -8.99
CA ARG A 28 4.16 12.91 -9.96
C ARG A 28 5.57 13.30 -9.55
N GLU A 29 5.78 13.62 -8.27
CA GLU A 29 7.09 13.95 -7.71
C GLU A 29 7.95 12.73 -7.40
N GLY A 30 7.34 11.54 -7.37
CA GLY A 30 7.96 10.28 -6.99
C GLY A 30 8.82 9.61 -8.07
N VAL A 31 8.77 10.07 -9.32
CA VAL A 31 9.41 9.41 -10.48
C VAL A 31 10.91 9.20 -10.26
N ALA A 32 11.61 10.25 -9.83
CA ALA A 32 13.05 10.19 -9.57
C ALA A 32 13.36 9.27 -8.36
N ARG A 33 12.55 9.36 -7.29
CA ARG A 33 12.70 8.52 -6.09
C ARG A 33 12.50 7.03 -6.41
N HIS A 34 11.47 6.70 -7.17
CA HIS A 34 11.20 5.33 -7.62
C HIS A 34 12.33 4.80 -8.51
N THR A 35 13.00 5.68 -9.25
CA THR A 35 14.15 5.28 -10.07
C THR A 35 15.42 5.06 -9.27
N HIS A 36 15.66 5.89 -8.27
CA HIS A 36 16.85 5.79 -7.44
C HIS A 36 16.76 4.69 -6.37
N ASN A 37 15.59 4.55 -5.73
CA ASN A 37 15.36 3.56 -4.68
C ASN A 37 13.95 2.94 -4.83
N PRO A 38 13.79 1.95 -5.73
CA PRO A 38 12.50 1.36 -6.02
C PRO A 38 11.90 0.61 -4.83
N GLU A 39 12.73 -0.02 -3.99
CA GLU A 39 12.26 -0.77 -2.83
C GLU A 39 11.57 0.13 -1.80
N LEU A 40 12.18 1.28 -1.45
CA LEU A 40 11.56 2.23 -0.53
C LEU A 40 10.28 2.83 -1.11
N TYR A 41 10.28 3.18 -2.39
CA TYR A 41 9.10 3.75 -3.04
C TYR A 41 7.94 2.75 -3.09
N GLU A 42 8.17 1.53 -3.56
CA GLU A 42 7.13 0.51 -3.67
C GLU A 42 6.65 0.02 -2.29
N ARG A 43 7.49 0.06 -1.26
CA ARG A 43 7.06 -0.13 0.13
C ARG A 43 6.06 0.95 0.55
N GLN A 44 6.33 2.22 0.25
CA GLN A 44 5.41 3.31 0.56
C GLN A 44 4.09 3.17 -0.21
N VAL A 45 4.15 2.74 -1.48
CA VAL A 45 2.95 2.41 -2.27
C VAL A 45 2.14 1.31 -1.58
N CYS A 46 2.77 0.23 -1.11
CA CYS A 46 2.09 -0.82 -0.36
C CYS A 46 1.40 -0.28 0.91
N LEU A 47 2.04 0.63 1.66
CA LEU A 47 1.46 1.23 2.87
C LEU A 47 0.26 2.13 2.55
N LEU A 48 0.31 2.90 1.46
CA LEU A 48 -0.80 3.73 1.01
C LEU A 48 -1.98 2.87 0.52
N LEU A 49 -1.71 1.85 -0.29
CA LEU A 49 -2.72 0.90 -0.74
C LEU A 49 -3.35 0.14 0.44
N LEU A 50 -2.56 -0.21 1.46
CA LEU A 50 -3.07 -0.85 2.66
C LEU A 50 -4.08 0.03 3.40
N GLN A 51 -3.76 1.32 3.56
CA GLN A 51 -4.68 2.30 4.16
C GLN A 51 -5.95 2.48 3.32
N LEU A 52 -5.80 2.55 1.98
CA LEU A 52 -6.92 2.60 1.05
C LEU A 52 -7.83 1.38 1.22
N CYS A 53 -7.28 0.17 1.22
CA CYS A 53 -8.06 -1.06 1.42
C CYS A 53 -8.81 -1.06 2.76
N SER A 54 -8.19 -0.58 3.85
CA SER A 54 -8.85 -0.45 5.15
C SER A 54 -10.04 0.52 5.09
N GLY A 55 -9.90 1.67 4.43
CA GLY A 55 -10.99 2.64 4.24
C GLY A 55 -12.11 2.08 3.37
N LEU A 56 -11.77 1.39 2.27
CA LEU A 56 -12.73 0.77 1.36
C LEU A 56 -13.48 -0.40 2.01
N GLU A 57 -12.80 -1.22 2.82
CA GLU A 57 -13.43 -2.30 3.58
C GLU A 57 -14.41 -1.76 4.63
N HIS A 58 -14.06 -0.65 5.30
CA HIS A 58 -14.94 0.01 6.28
C HIS A 58 -16.28 0.46 5.68
N MET A 59 -16.32 0.79 4.38
CA MET A 59 -17.56 1.19 3.70
C MET A 59 -18.47 0.01 3.35
N LYS A 60 -17.94 -1.21 3.25
CA LYS A 60 -18.70 -2.37 2.78
C LYS A 60 -19.90 -2.72 3.69
N PRO A 61 -19.80 -2.71 5.04
CA PRO A 61 -20.95 -2.92 5.93
C PRO A 61 -22.08 -1.88 5.72
N TYR A 62 -21.73 -0.65 5.35
CA TYR A 62 -22.70 0.42 5.05
C TYR A 62 -23.24 0.36 3.63
N HIS A 63 -22.81 -0.63 2.83
CA HIS A 63 -23.18 -0.81 1.44
C HIS A 63 -22.90 0.44 0.58
N VAL A 64 -21.83 1.15 0.92
CA VAL A 64 -21.33 2.31 0.18
C VAL A 64 -20.21 1.85 -0.75
N THR A 65 -20.30 2.28 -2.01
CA THR A 65 -19.23 2.14 -3.01
C THR A 65 -18.80 3.53 -3.46
N HIS A 66 -17.49 3.77 -3.50
CA HIS A 66 -16.95 5.10 -3.80
C HIS A 66 -17.16 5.48 -5.27
N CYS A 67 -16.95 4.52 -6.18
CA CYS A 67 -17.16 4.65 -7.64
C CYS A 67 -16.28 5.67 -8.38
N ASP A 68 -15.56 6.55 -7.70
CA ASP A 68 -14.63 7.51 -8.32
C ASP A 68 -13.22 7.48 -7.70
N LEU A 69 -12.65 6.29 -7.52
CA LEU A 69 -11.30 6.17 -6.99
C LEU A 69 -10.26 6.60 -8.02
N ARG A 70 -9.57 7.70 -7.69
CA ARG A 70 -8.50 8.33 -8.46
C ARG A 70 -7.45 8.87 -7.51
N LEU A 71 -6.20 8.98 -7.96
CA LEU A 71 -5.10 9.49 -7.12
C LEU A 71 -5.35 10.91 -6.58
N GLU A 72 -6.09 11.74 -7.31
CA GLU A 72 -6.49 13.11 -6.94
C GLU A 72 -7.54 13.16 -5.81
N ASN A 73 -8.32 12.09 -5.65
CA ASN A 73 -9.34 11.98 -4.60
C ASN A 73 -8.77 11.36 -3.30
N LEU A 74 -7.49 10.99 -3.29
CA LEU A 74 -6.79 10.43 -2.14
C LEU A 74 -5.85 11.49 -1.54
N LEU A 75 -6.13 11.89 -0.31
CA LEU A 75 -5.44 12.97 0.38
C LEU A 75 -4.39 12.42 1.34
N LEU A 76 -3.23 13.07 1.42
CA LEU A 76 -2.17 12.76 2.38
C LEU A 76 -2.11 13.82 3.47
N VAL A 77 -2.17 13.36 4.73
CA VAL A 77 -2.15 14.20 5.93
C VAL A 77 -0.99 13.76 6.84
N HIS A 78 -0.41 14.72 7.56
CA HIS A 78 0.62 14.41 8.55
C HIS A 78 0.03 13.58 9.69
N CYS A 79 0.64 12.42 9.97
CA CYS A 79 0.29 11.64 11.15
C CYS A 79 1.08 12.20 12.34
N GLN A 80 0.47 13.09 13.12
CA GLN A 80 1.10 13.50 14.38
C GLN A 80 1.08 12.31 15.35
N PRO A 81 2.22 11.93 15.96
CA PRO A 81 2.19 11.01 17.09
C PRO A 81 1.40 11.71 18.20
N GLY A 82 0.18 11.26 18.45
CA GLY A 82 -0.64 11.82 19.51
C GLY A 82 0.09 11.69 20.84
N ASN A 83 0.21 12.79 21.59
CA ASN A 83 0.55 12.72 23.00
C ASN A 83 -0.73 12.23 23.71
N PRO A 84 -0.77 10.99 24.27
CA PRO A 84 -2.01 10.37 24.72
C PRO A 84 -2.65 11.07 25.95
N TRP A 85 -1.98 12.07 26.53
CA TRP A 85 -2.43 12.80 27.72
C TRP A 85 -2.88 14.24 27.45
N ASN A 86 -2.95 14.69 26.19
CA ASN A 86 -3.49 16.02 25.90
C ASN A 86 -4.91 15.93 25.34
N THR A 87 -5.87 15.82 26.25
CA THR A 87 -7.31 15.93 25.99
C THR A 87 -7.80 17.38 25.86
N ASP A 88 -6.91 18.36 25.76
CA ASP A 88 -7.35 19.72 25.54
C ASP A 88 -7.65 19.93 24.04
N PRO A 89 -8.88 20.33 23.67
CA PRO A 89 -9.13 20.83 22.34
C PRO A 89 -8.26 22.07 22.15
N LEU A 90 -7.35 22.04 21.17
CA LEU A 90 -6.68 23.25 20.70
C LEU A 90 -7.77 24.21 20.18
N GLU A 91 -8.18 25.15 21.03
CA GLU A 91 -9.05 26.25 20.65
C GLU A 91 -8.39 27.06 19.53
N PRO A 92 -9.17 27.58 18.58
CA PRO A 92 -8.64 28.47 17.54
C PRO A 92 -8.32 29.83 18.18
N ASN A 93 -7.11 29.99 18.72
CA ASN A 93 -6.71 31.24 19.37
C ASN A 93 -6.53 32.34 18.31
N ASN A 94 -7.48 33.26 18.24
CA ASN A 94 -7.42 34.51 17.52
C ASN A 94 -7.29 35.66 18.52
N ASN A 95 -6.07 35.97 18.98
CA ASN A 95 -5.63 37.34 19.25
C ASN A 95 -4.16 37.44 19.66
N ASN A 96 -3.53 38.52 19.19
CA ASN A 96 -2.18 38.96 19.47
C ASN A 96 -2.14 39.81 20.75
N SER A 97 -1.38 39.38 21.77
CA SER A 97 -0.69 40.29 22.71
C SER A 97 0.30 39.54 23.61
N SER A 98 1.54 40.02 23.58
CA SER A 98 2.70 39.80 24.46
C SER A 98 2.47 39.26 25.89
N SER A 99 3.19 38.21 26.28
CA SER A 99 4.39 38.31 27.16
C SER A 99 4.87 36.94 27.70
N SER A 100 6.20 36.74 27.60
CA SER A 100 7.11 35.95 28.46
C SER A 100 7.00 34.42 28.61
N GLY A 101 8.08 33.73 28.22
CA GLY A 101 8.44 32.39 28.74
C GLY A 101 9.15 31.53 27.70
N GLY A 102 10.48 31.58 27.64
CA GLY A 102 11.27 31.02 26.55
C GLY A 102 11.33 29.48 26.46
N SER A 103 11.50 29.01 25.22
CA SER A 103 12.38 27.89 24.87
C SER A 103 12.56 27.88 23.36
N SER A 104 13.81 27.98 22.95
CA SER A 104 14.28 27.98 21.58
C SER A 104 14.06 26.62 20.92
N SER A 105 13.21 26.57 19.90
CA SER A 105 13.31 25.56 18.83
C SER A 105 13.21 26.26 17.48
N SER A 106 14.20 25.95 16.65
CA SER A 106 14.48 26.53 15.34
C SER A 106 13.24 26.59 14.44
N GLY A 107 12.95 27.79 13.93
CA GLY A 107 11.94 28.00 12.90
C GLY A 107 12.28 27.25 11.62
N ALA A 108 11.62 26.12 11.40
CA ALA A 108 11.55 25.50 10.10
C ALA A 108 10.37 26.11 9.33
N THR A 109 10.66 26.81 8.24
CA THR A 109 9.65 27.22 7.26
C THR A 109 8.84 26.01 6.79
N PRO A 110 7.54 26.15 6.45
CA PRO A 110 6.66 25.01 6.10
C PRO A 110 7.18 24.17 4.92
N VAL A 111 8.02 24.73 4.05
CA VAL A 111 8.67 24.03 2.93
C VAL A 111 9.77 23.07 3.40
N GLY A 112 10.46 23.38 4.50
CA GLY A 112 11.53 22.54 5.07
C GLY A 112 11.02 21.34 5.87
N ALA A 113 9.86 21.49 6.52
CA ALA A 113 9.20 20.38 7.22
C ALA A 113 8.66 19.32 6.23
N ALA A 114 8.18 19.73 5.06
CA ALA A 114 7.75 18.81 4.00
C ALA A 114 8.93 18.02 3.38
N ALA A 115 10.08 18.67 3.20
CA ALA A 115 11.30 18.01 2.73
C ALA A 115 11.90 17.05 3.78
N ALA A 116 11.81 17.39 5.07
CA ALA A 116 12.20 16.51 6.15
C ALA A 116 11.25 15.31 6.31
N ALA A 117 9.94 15.51 6.11
CA ALA A 117 8.94 14.45 6.10
C ALA A 117 9.11 13.49 4.90
N ALA A 118 9.57 13.98 3.75
CA ALA A 118 9.91 13.15 2.60
C ALA A 118 11.13 12.23 2.84
N ASN A 119 11.97 12.56 3.84
CA ASN A 119 13.09 11.75 4.32
C ASN A 119 12.80 11.01 5.64
N ALA A 120 11.67 11.28 6.29
CA ALA A 120 11.29 10.65 7.53
C ALA A 120 10.49 9.37 7.24
N THR A 121 10.92 8.28 7.84
CA THR A 121 10.38 6.91 7.75
C THR A 121 8.92 6.76 8.23
N CYS A 122 8.17 7.85 8.44
CA CYS A 122 6.79 7.82 8.91
C CYS A 122 5.82 7.93 7.73
N PRO A 123 4.97 6.92 7.47
CA PRO A 123 4.02 7.00 6.37
C PRO A 123 2.98 8.09 6.66
N ALA A 124 2.71 8.91 5.65
CA ALA A 124 1.58 9.84 5.69
C ALA A 124 0.26 9.07 5.85
N ARG A 125 -0.70 9.69 6.54
CA ARG A 125 -2.06 9.16 6.69
C ARG A 125 -2.84 9.44 5.41
N LEU A 126 -3.39 8.40 4.80
CA LEU A 126 -4.24 8.50 3.61
C LEU A 126 -5.71 8.68 4.01
N ILE A 127 -6.39 9.64 3.39
CA ILE A 127 -7.83 9.89 3.54
C ILE A 127 -8.51 9.78 2.17
N ILE A 128 -9.55 8.96 2.10
CA ILE A 128 -10.43 8.87 0.92
C ILE A 128 -11.38 10.06 0.96
N SER A 129 -11.44 10.83 -0.12
CA SER A 129 -12.26 12.04 -0.21
C SER A 129 -13.09 12.04 -1.50
N ASN A 130 -13.92 13.08 -1.68
CA ASN A 130 -14.75 13.26 -2.86
C ASN A 130 -15.77 12.12 -3.12
N PHE A 131 -16.73 11.99 -2.21
CA PHE A 131 -17.85 11.05 -2.30
C PHE A 131 -18.98 11.50 -3.25
N SER A 132 -18.71 12.40 -4.20
CA SER A 132 -19.76 13.00 -5.05
C SER A 132 -20.43 11.97 -5.98
N GLN A 133 -19.73 10.90 -6.34
CA GLN A 133 -20.24 9.79 -7.16
C GLN A 133 -20.56 8.53 -6.36
N ALA A 134 -20.43 8.59 -5.03
CA ALA A 134 -20.62 7.41 -4.20
C ALA A 134 -22.06 6.91 -4.30
N LYS A 135 -22.22 5.59 -4.35
CA LYS A 135 -23.52 4.92 -4.39
C LYS A 135 -23.74 4.18 -3.08
N GLN A 136 -24.96 4.28 -2.56
CA GLN A 136 -25.41 3.48 -1.41
C GLN A 136 -26.53 2.56 -1.89
N LYS A 137 -26.47 1.27 -1.54
CA LYS A 137 -27.41 0.25 -2.04
C LYS A 137 -28.90 0.62 -1.85
N THR A 138 -29.25 1.34 -0.79
CA THR A 138 -30.64 1.81 -0.56
C THR A 138 -31.13 2.81 -1.62
N ALA A 139 -30.22 3.57 -2.26
CA ALA A 139 -30.53 4.57 -3.28
C ALA A 139 -30.45 4.05 -4.73
N LEU A 140 -29.90 2.85 -4.96
CA LEU A 140 -29.75 2.27 -6.31
C LEU A 140 -31.08 1.79 -6.92
N VAL A 141 -32.15 1.67 -6.12
CA VAL A 141 -33.50 1.36 -6.60
C VAL A 141 -34.15 2.59 -7.26
N ALA A 142 -33.52 3.77 -7.21
CA ALA A 142 -34.13 5.05 -7.61
C ALA A 142 -33.31 5.89 -8.62
N SER A 143 -32.19 5.41 -9.18
CA SER A 143 -31.30 6.27 -10.00
C SER A 143 -31.02 5.77 -11.43
N ASP A 144 -31.14 6.70 -12.39
CA ASP A 144 -30.87 6.54 -13.82
C ASP A 144 -29.40 6.16 -14.16
N PRO A 145 -29.18 5.32 -15.20
CA PRO A 145 -27.86 4.78 -15.58
C PRO A 145 -26.86 5.78 -16.20
N GLY A 146 -27.24 7.05 -16.42
CA GLY A 146 -26.43 8.02 -17.18
C GLY A 146 -25.40 8.86 -16.41
N THR A 147 -25.11 8.57 -15.13
CA THR A 147 -24.33 9.49 -14.25
C THR A 147 -22.82 9.25 -14.19
N LEU A 148 -22.29 8.22 -14.88
CA LEU A 148 -20.87 7.85 -14.80
C LEU A 148 -20.06 8.50 -15.92
N ARG A 149 -19.20 9.45 -15.54
CA ARG A 149 -18.56 10.41 -16.45
C ARG A 149 -17.30 9.90 -17.17
N ASP A 150 -16.66 8.86 -16.65
CA ASP A 150 -15.40 8.33 -17.16
C ASP A 150 -15.48 6.82 -17.38
N GLN A 151 -15.71 6.44 -18.64
CA GLN A 151 -15.91 5.05 -19.03
C GLN A 151 -14.64 4.22 -18.88
N SER A 152 -13.45 4.84 -18.84
CA SER A 152 -12.16 4.14 -18.75
C SER A 152 -11.93 3.45 -17.39
N ARG A 153 -12.58 3.95 -16.33
CA ARG A 153 -12.45 3.44 -14.94
C ARG A 153 -13.62 2.59 -14.47
N LEU A 154 -14.60 2.36 -15.34
CA LEU A 154 -15.72 1.48 -15.03
C LEU A 154 -15.30 0.02 -15.19
N ALA A 155 -15.63 -0.79 -14.18
CA ALA A 155 -15.54 -2.23 -14.27
C ALA A 155 -16.50 -2.76 -15.35
N PRO A 156 -16.16 -3.85 -16.07
CA PRO A 156 -16.96 -4.35 -17.20
C PRO A 156 -18.43 -4.61 -16.86
N GLU A 157 -18.72 -5.05 -15.63
CA GLU A 157 -20.08 -5.36 -15.18
C GLU A 157 -20.96 -4.13 -14.89
N ILE A 158 -20.35 -2.96 -14.71
CA ILE A 158 -21.08 -1.70 -14.52
C ILE A 158 -21.66 -1.24 -15.86
N VAL A 159 -20.96 -1.54 -16.96
CA VAL A 159 -21.47 -1.33 -18.33
C VAL A 159 -22.66 -2.24 -18.61
N THR A 160 -22.69 -3.45 -18.04
CA THR A 160 -23.81 -4.41 -18.17
C THR A 160 -24.90 -4.24 -17.10
N ALA A 161 -24.80 -3.24 -16.21
CA ALA A 161 -25.80 -2.85 -15.21
C ALA A 161 -26.22 -3.92 -14.17
N THR A 162 -25.45 -5.00 -13.99
CA THR A 162 -25.91 -6.13 -13.16
C THR A 162 -25.38 -6.14 -11.72
N GLN A 163 -24.18 -5.62 -11.42
CA GLN A 163 -23.62 -5.72 -10.05
C GLN A 163 -22.61 -4.61 -9.68
N TYR A 164 -22.99 -3.70 -8.78
CA TYR A 164 -22.10 -2.66 -8.24
C TYR A 164 -21.11 -3.16 -7.16
N ARG A 165 -21.03 -4.46 -6.87
CA ARG A 165 -20.39 -4.94 -5.62
C ARG A 165 -18.86 -4.85 -5.59
N LYS A 166 -18.18 -4.86 -6.74
CA LYS A 166 -16.70 -4.87 -6.81
C LYS A 166 -16.09 -3.79 -7.72
N CYS A 167 -16.76 -2.64 -7.83
CA CYS A 167 -16.25 -1.48 -8.57
C CYS A 167 -14.95 -0.93 -7.96
N ASP A 168 -14.96 -0.71 -6.65
CA ASP A 168 -13.82 -0.11 -5.95
C ASP A 168 -12.57 -1.02 -6.00
N GLU A 169 -12.78 -2.33 -5.94
CA GLU A 169 -11.75 -3.36 -6.17
C GLU A 169 -11.08 -3.18 -7.53
N PHE A 170 -11.87 -3.04 -8.59
CA PHE A 170 -11.36 -2.83 -9.95
C PHE A 170 -10.58 -1.51 -10.07
N GLN A 171 -11.13 -0.41 -9.57
CA GLN A 171 -10.46 0.89 -9.59
C GLN A 171 -9.15 0.86 -8.79
N THR A 172 -9.10 0.12 -7.67
CA THR A 172 -7.86 -0.10 -6.90
C THR A 172 -6.80 -0.84 -7.73
N GLY A 173 -7.22 -1.80 -8.56
CA GLY A 173 -6.34 -2.47 -9.52
C GLY A 173 -5.71 -1.49 -10.52
N ILE A 174 -6.47 -0.51 -11.02
CA ILE A 174 -5.94 0.57 -11.88
C ILE A 174 -4.96 1.45 -11.09
N LEU A 175 -5.31 1.84 -9.85
CA LEU A 175 -4.45 2.70 -9.03
C LEU A 175 -3.07 2.07 -8.78
N ILE A 176 -2.95 0.73 -8.72
CA ILE A 176 -1.65 0.06 -8.58
C ILE A 176 -0.72 0.41 -9.75
N TYR A 177 -1.23 0.40 -11.00
CA TYR A 177 -0.43 0.80 -12.17
C TYR A 177 -0.02 2.27 -12.06
N GLU A 178 -0.98 3.14 -11.79
CA GLU A 178 -0.75 4.59 -11.73
C GLU A 178 0.28 4.94 -10.64
N MET A 179 0.16 4.34 -9.45
CA MET A 179 1.10 4.55 -8.34
C MET A 179 2.51 4.04 -8.65
N LEU A 180 2.65 3.06 -9.54
CA LEU A 180 3.94 2.53 -10.00
C LEU A 180 4.45 3.23 -11.26
N HIS A 181 3.88 4.39 -11.61
CA HIS A 181 4.24 5.20 -12.77
C HIS A 181 4.03 4.46 -14.10
N ARG A 182 2.98 3.65 -14.16
CA ARG A 182 2.48 3.03 -15.38
C ARG A 182 1.15 3.68 -15.76
N PRO A 183 0.85 3.79 -17.06
CA PRO A 183 -0.45 4.30 -17.49
C PRO A 183 -1.57 3.37 -17.03
N ASN A 184 -2.80 3.88 -17.02
CA ASN A 184 -3.98 3.06 -16.86
C ASN A 184 -4.02 2.01 -17.99
N PRO A 185 -4.04 0.69 -17.68
CA PRO A 185 -4.04 -0.37 -18.69
C PRO A 185 -5.12 -0.20 -19.76
N PHE A 186 -6.29 0.30 -19.39
CA PHE A 186 -7.42 0.46 -20.31
C PHE A 186 -7.41 1.77 -21.10
N GLU A 187 -6.51 2.70 -20.78
CA GLU A 187 -6.22 3.86 -21.62
C GLU A 187 -5.12 3.53 -22.64
N GLU A 188 -4.14 2.72 -22.25
CA GLU A 188 -3.06 2.25 -23.12
C GLU A 188 -3.56 1.24 -24.16
N THR A 189 -4.41 0.30 -23.75
CA THR A 189 -5.03 -0.69 -24.64
C THR A 189 -6.57 -0.67 -24.48
N PRO A 190 -7.27 0.27 -25.14
CA PRO A 190 -8.73 0.40 -25.05
C PRO A 190 -9.50 -0.87 -25.45
N GLU A 191 -8.94 -1.66 -26.36
CA GLU A 191 -9.49 -2.93 -26.83
C GLU A 191 -9.72 -3.95 -25.71
N LEU A 192 -9.02 -3.82 -24.56
CA LEU A 192 -9.24 -4.67 -23.39
C LEU A 192 -10.67 -4.55 -22.86
N LYS A 193 -11.34 -3.40 -23.00
CA LYS A 193 -12.73 -3.25 -22.50
C LYS A 193 -13.76 -3.93 -23.36
N GLU A 194 -13.47 -4.07 -24.65
CA GLU A 194 -14.39 -4.60 -25.66
C GLU A 194 -14.28 -6.12 -25.78
N ARG A 195 -13.24 -6.71 -25.18
CA ARG A 195 -12.93 -8.15 -25.23
C ARG A 195 -12.94 -8.72 -23.81
N GLU A 196 -13.28 -10.01 -23.67
CA GLU A 196 -13.07 -10.75 -22.42
C GLU A 196 -11.56 -11.00 -22.24
N TYR A 197 -10.84 -9.97 -21.78
CA TYR A 197 -9.40 -10.08 -21.57
C TYR A 197 -9.07 -11.04 -20.42
N THR A 198 -7.90 -11.65 -20.53
CA THR A 198 -7.32 -12.49 -19.49
C THR A 198 -6.23 -11.73 -18.76
N TRP A 199 -5.78 -12.26 -17.61
CA TRP A 199 -4.66 -11.69 -16.85
C TRP A 199 -3.34 -11.63 -17.65
N ALA A 200 -3.23 -12.37 -18.75
CA ALA A 200 -2.07 -12.37 -19.64
C ALA A 200 -2.05 -11.16 -20.60
N ASP A 201 -3.22 -10.57 -20.85
CA ASP A 201 -3.39 -9.43 -21.75
C ASP A 201 -3.12 -8.09 -21.05
N LEU A 202 -3.05 -8.09 -19.71
CA LEU A 202 -2.69 -6.91 -18.92
C LEU A 202 -1.18 -6.61 -19.05
N PRO A 203 -0.79 -5.33 -19.21
CA PRO A 203 0.62 -4.95 -19.31
C PRO A 203 1.42 -5.42 -18.07
N PRO A 204 2.59 -6.06 -18.23
CA PRO A 204 3.40 -6.47 -17.09
C PRO A 204 3.99 -5.26 -16.36
N LEU A 205 4.10 -5.35 -15.03
CA LEU A 205 4.82 -4.35 -14.24
C LEU A 205 6.31 -4.69 -14.25
N PRO A 206 7.21 -3.71 -14.37
CA PRO A 206 8.65 -3.97 -14.28
C PRO A 206 9.01 -4.47 -12.89
N VAL A 207 9.82 -5.53 -12.83
CA VAL A 207 10.33 -6.06 -11.57
C VAL A 207 11.53 -5.22 -11.12
N ARG A 208 11.30 -4.28 -10.20
CA ARG A 208 12.33 -3.35 -9.69
C ARG A 208 12.62 -3.54 -8.21
N SER A 209 11.72 -4.18 -7.48
CA SER A 209 11.84 -4.44 -6.06
C SER A 209 11.22 -5.79 -5.69
N LEU A 210 11.39 -6.18 -4.43
CA LEU A 210 10.73 -7.36 -3.85
C LEU A 210 9.20 -7.25 -3.80
N TYR A 211 8.64 -6.06 -3.96
CA TYR A 211 7.19 -5.82 -3.96
C TYR A 211 6.58 -5.93 -5.37
N SER A 212 7.36 -5.73 -6.43
CA SER A 212 6.83 -5.54 -7.79
C SER A 212 6.02 -6.74 -8.28
N GLN A 213 6.52 -7.96 -8.05
CA GLN A 213 5.82 -9.19 -8.45
C GLN A 213 4.51 -9.37 -7.66
N GLY A 214 4.54 -9.10 -6.36
CA GLY A 214 3.35 -9.17 -5.51
C GLY A 214 2.29 -8.14 -5.89
N LEU A 215 2.70 -6.92 -6.19
CA LEU A 215 1.82 -5.84 -6.68
C LEU A 215 1.25 -6.18 -8.06
N GLN A 216 2.03 -6.79 -8.95
CA GLN A 216 1.53 -7.29 -10.25
C GLN A 216 0.46 -8.36 -10.07
N GLN A 217 0.71 -9.35 -9.21
CA GLN A 217 -0.25 -10.40 -8.92
C GLN A 217 -1.53 -9.83 -8.29
N LEU A 218 -1.39 -8.89 -7.35
CA LEU A 218 -2.52 -8.20 -6.74
C LEU A 218 -3.35 -7.42 -7.77
N ALA A 219 -2.69 -6.67 -8.66
CA ALA A 219 -3.35 -5.91 -9.71
C ALA A 219 -4.15 -6.84 -10.64
N ARG A 220 -3.60 -7.99 -11.03
CA ARG A 220 -4.33 -8.98 -11.85
C ARG A 220 -5.59 -9.50 -11.19
N LEU A 221 -5.51 -9.83 -9.90
CA LEU A 221 -6.64 -10.34 -9.13
C LEU A 221 -7.75 -9.30 -8.93
N LEU A 222 -7.37 -8.02 -8.80
CA LEU A 222 -8.29 -6.89 -8.71
C LEU A 222 -8.89 -6.51 -10.07
N LEU A 223 -8.13 -6.70 -11.15
CA LEU A 223 -8.55 -6.46 -12.53
C LEU A 223 -9.11 -7.71 -13.21
N THR A 224 -9.55 -8.72 -12.47
CA THR A 224 -10.27 -9.87 -13.06
C THR A 224 -11.59 -9.39 -13.68
N VAL A 225 -11.85 -9.78 -14.94
CA VAL A 225 -13.07 -9.42 -15.69
C VAL A 225 -14.31 -9.89 -14.94
N ASN A 226 -14.37 -11.19 -14.63
CA ASN A 226 -15.50 -11.79 -13.92
C ASN A 226 -15.56 -11.26 -12.47
N PRO A 227 -16.61 -10.50 -12.09
CA PRO A 227 -16.72 -9.94 -10.74
C PRO A 227 -16.86 -11.02 -9.68
N SER A 228 -17.33 -12.22 -10.03
CA SER A 228 -17.44 -13.32 -9.08
C SER A 228 -16.06 -13.84 -8.66
N GLU A 229 -15.11 -13.85 -9.59
CA GLU A 229 -13.73 -14.33 -9.41
C GLU A 229 -12.77 -13.23 -8.92
N ARG A 230 -13.09 -11.95 -9.19
CA ARG A 230 -12.33 -10.80 -8.69
C ARG A 230 -12.20 -10.87 -7.16
N ILE A 231 -11.00 -10.69 -6.63
CA ILE A 231 -10.80 -10.80 -5.18
C ILE A 231 -11.56 -9.70 -4.42
N ARG A 232 -11.88 -9.95 -3.14
CA ARG A 232 -12.50 -8.94 -2.27
C ARG A 232 -11.45 -7.96 -1.75
N MET A 233 -11.90 -6.77 -1.34
CA MET A 233 -11.00 -5.78 -0.73
C MET A 233 -10.25 -6.31 0.52
N SER A 234 -10.89 -7.15 1.34
CA SER A 234 -10.25 -7.76 2.50
C SER A 234 -9.13 -8.74 2.14
N GLU A 235 -9.24 -9.41 0.99
CA GLU A 235 -8.18 -10.28 0.45
C GLU A 235 -7.01 -9.46 -0.09
N ALA A 236 -7.31 -8.34 -0.77
CA ALA A 236 -6.30 -7.39 -1.22
C ALA A 236 -5.51 -6.79 -0.03
N ARG A 237 -6.22 -6.41 1.04
CA ARG A 237 -5.60 -5.98 2.30
C ARG A 237 -4.65 -7.04 2.86
N ALA A 238 -5.11 -8.29 2.94
CA ALA A 238 -4.30 -9.39 3.47
C ALA A 238 -3.05 -9.64 2.61
N CYS A 239 -3.17 -9.54 1.28
CA CYS A 239 -2.04 -9.61 0.35
C CYS A 239 -1.02 -8.50 0.63
N LEU A 240 -1.45 -7.24 0.76
CA LEU A 240 -0.57 -6.11 1.07
C LEU A 240 0.12 -6.24 2.43
N GLN A 241 -0.60 -6.72 3.46
CA GLN A 241 -0.02 -7.01 4.77
C GLN A 241 1.07 -8.10 4.67
N CYS A 242 0.83 -9.15 3.87
CA CYS A 242 1.82 -10.19 3.62
C CYS A 242 3.03 -9.67 2.84
N LEU A 243 2.83 -8.79 1.85
CA LEU A 243 3.93 -8.15 1.13
C LEU A 243 4.78 -7.26 2.03
N LEU A 244 4.17 -6.57 3.01
CA LEU A 244 4.86 -5.65 3.91
C LEU A 244 5.60 -6.36 5.05
N TRP A 245 4.95 -7.33 5.69
CA TRP A 245 5.43 -7.97 6.93
C TRP A 245 5.30 -9.50 6.96
N GLY A 246 4.76 -10.14 5.91
CA GLY A 246 4.50 -11.57 5.85
C GLY A 246 5.74 -12.45 5.68
N PRO A 247 5.57 -13.78 5.76
CA PRO A 247 6.65 -14.74 5.53
C PRO A 247 7.09 -14.69 4.06
N ARG A 248 8.40 -14.70 3.83
CA ARG A 248 9.03 -14.71 2.49
C ARG A 248 9.25 -16.14 2.02
N GLU A 249 9.46 -16.32 0.72
CA GLU A 249 9.71 -17.62 0.11
C GLU A 249 10.96 -18.31 0.69
N ASP A 250 12.01 -17.54 0.96
CA ASP A 250 13.26 -18.02 1.58
C ASP A 250 13.04 -18.72 2.92
N LEU A 251 12.02 -18.32 3.69
CA LEU A 251 11.68 -18.97 4.97
C LEU A 251 11.25 -20.42 4.73
N PHE A 252 10.43 -20.66 3.70
CA PHE A 252 9.96 -22.00 3.37
C PHE A 252 11.06 -22.82 2.73
N GLN A 253 11.94 -22.20 1.95
CA GLN A 253 13.09 -22.86 1.35
C GLN A 253 14.12 -23.28 2.39
N ALA A 254 14.48 -22.39 3.31
CA ALA A 254 15.44 -22.65 4.39
C ALA A 254 14.98 -23.76 5.35
N LEU A 255 13.67 -23.89 5.54
CA LEU A 255 13.07 -24.90 6.42
C LEU A 255 12.68 -26.20 5.69
N GLY A 256 13.07 -26.35 4.42
CA GLY A 256 12.80 -27.55 3.62
C GLY A 256 11.30 -27.80 3.37
N CYS A 257 10.48 -26.74 3.46
CA CYS A 257 9.03 -26.78 3.31
C CYS A 257 8.55 -26.30 1.91
N SER A 258 9.48 -26.18 0.96
CA SER A 258 9.28 -25.69 -0.42
C SER A 258 8.26 -26.56 -1.17
N SER A 259 7.44 -25.92 -2.01
CA SER A 259 6.30 -26.56 -2.70
C SER A 259 6.66 -27.31 -3.99
N SER A 260 7.90 -27.79 -4.17
CA SER A 260 8.35 -28.37 -5.44
C SER A 260 7.91 -29.82 -5.70
N GLY A 261 6.73 -30.24 -5.20
CA GLY A 261 6.19 -31.59 -5.39
C GLY A 261 4.77 -31.76 -4.83
N PRO A 262 4.10 -32.91 -5.09
CA PRO A 262 2.76 -33.19 -4.59
C PRO A 262 2.75 -33.18 -3.04
N MET A 263 1.86 -32.37 -2.48
CA MET A 263 1.78 -32.12 -1.04
C MET A 263 1.33 -33.40 -0.30
N SER A 264 2.25 -34.06 0.39
CA SER A 264 1.90 -35.14 1.33
C SER A 264 1.30 -34.53 2.60
N GLY A 265 0.40 -35.25 3.29
CA GLY A 265 -0.23 -34.78 4.54
C GLY A 265 0.77 -34.43 5.66
N ALA A 266 1.98 -34.98 5.62
CA ALA A 266 3.07 -34.61 6.53
C ALA A 266 3.69 -33.24 6.20
N THR A 267 3.73 -32.86 4.92
CA THR A 267 4.30 -31.58 4.48
C THR A 267 3.37 -30.40 4.74
N SER A 268 2.05 -30.63 4.72
CA SER A 268 1.05 -29.61 5.07
C SER A 268 1.06 -29.31 6.58
N SER A 269 1.15 -30.33 7.43
CA SER A 269 1.24 -30.14 8.89
C SER A 269 2.54 -29.43 9.29
N GLN A 270 3.67 -29.78 8.65
CA GLN A 270 4.94 -29.09 8.86
C GLN A 270 4.90 -27.61 8.41
N ARG A 271 4.28 -27.31 7.27
CA ARG A 271 4.08 -25.93 6.80
C ARG A 271 3.22 -25.13 7.77
N GLN A 272 2.16 -25.73 8.30
CA GLN A 272 1.29 -25.07 9.27
C GLN A 272 2.01 -24.78 10.59
N ALA A 273 2.79 -25.73 11.11
CA ALA A 273 3.62 -25.51 12.30
C ALA A 273 4.66 -24.40 12.06
N THR A 274 5.27 -24.36 10.88
CA THR A 274 6.23 -23.30 10.50
C THR A 274 5.58 -21.92 10.49
N LEU A 275 4.38 -21.78 9.90
CA LEU A 275 3.61 -20.53 9.89
C LEU A 275 3.23 -20.09 11.31
N GLN A 276 2.88 -21.05 12.18
CA GLN A 276 2.57 -20.77 13.58
C GLN A 276 3.79 -20.22 14.33
N ASN A 277 4.93 -20.91 14.24
CA ASN A 277 6.19 -20.47 14.84
C ASN A 277 6.61 -19.08 14.35
N TRP A 278 6.42 -18.81 13.05
CA TRP A 278 6.69 -17.50 12.47
C TRP A 278 5.80 -16.41 13.06
N LEU A 279 4.50 -16.66 13.21
CA LEU A 279 3.56 -15.72 13.83
C LEU A 279 3.94 -15.43 15.29
N ASP A 280 4.25 -16.46 16.06
CA ASP A 280 4.60 -16.33 17.47
C ASP A 280 5.89 -15.53 17.65
N LEU A 281 6.89 -15.77 16.79
CA LEU A 281 8.11 -14.98 16.77
C LEU A 281 7.83 -13.51 16.40
N LYS A 282 7.03 -13.25 15.36
CA LYS A 282 6.71 -11.87 14.95
C LYS A 282 5.92 -11.11 16.01
N ARG A 283 4.97 -11.75 16.67
CA ARG A 283 4.22 -11.17 17.80
C ARG A 283 5.14 -10.86 18.97
N THR A 284 6.01 -11.80 19.33
CA THR A 284 6.99 -11.61 20.41
C THR A 284 7.93 -10.43 20.11
N LEU A 285 8.49 -10.36 18.90
CA LEU A 285 9.35 -9.24 18.49
C LEU A 285 8.60 -7.90 18.52
N MET A 286 7.33 -7.87 18.12
CA MET A 286 6.53 -6.66 18.22
C MET A 286 6.28 -6.26 19.68
N MET A 287 5.97 -7.22 20.56
CA MET A 287 5.82 -6.96 21.99
C MET A 287 7.11 -6.42 22.61
N ILE A 288 8.27 -7.00 22.29
CA ILE A 288 9.58 -6.50 22.74
C ILE A 288 9.81 -5.08 22.24
N LYS A 289 9.56 -4.80 20.95
CA LYS A 289 9.69 -3.45 20.37
C LYS A 289 8.87 -2.41 21.14
N PHE A 290 7.63 -2.73 21.50
CA PHE A 290 6.78 -1.82 22.30
C PHE A 290 7.23 -1.71 23.76
N ALA A 291 7.74 -2.78 24.36
CA ALA A 291 8.30 -2.76 25.71
C ALA A 291 9.58 -1.93 25.80
N GLU A 292 10.46 -2.00 24.80
CA GLU A 292 11.66 -1.15 24.74
C GLU A 292 11.29 0.32 24.54
N ARG A 293 10.34 0.61 23.65
CA ARG A 293 9.88 1.99 23.42
C ARG A 293 9.19 2.63 24.61
N SER A 294 8.61 1.85 25.52
CA SER A 294 7.97 2.43 26.72
C SER A 294 8.99 2.99 27.72
N LEU A 295 10.26 2.60 27.58
CA LEU A 295 11.38 3.17 28.34
C LEU A 295 11.92 4.47 27.72
N ASP A 296 11.59 4.76 26.45
CA ASP A 296 12.02 5.97 25.76
C ASP A 296 11.12 7.17 26.11
N ALA A 297 11.75 8.29 26.48
CA ALA A 297 11.04 9.53 26.84
C ALA A 297 10.18 10.11 25.69
N ALA A 298 10.47 9.75 24.45
CA ALA A 298 9.73 10.23 23.28
C ALA A 298 8.41 9.46 23.04
N CYS A 299 8.25 8.23 23.55
CA CYS A 299 7.08 7.32 23.54
C CYS A 299 6.14 7.34 22.31
N GLY A 300 6.55 7.88 21.16
CA GLY A 300 5.71 7.98 19.98
C GLY A 300 5.41 6.59 19.45
N VAL A 301 4.28 6.40 18.77
CA VAL A 301 3.96 5.17 18.02
C VAL A 301 3.75 5.60 16.58
N SER A 302 4.43 4.93 15.64
CA SER A 302 4.25 5.28 14.23
C SER A 302 2.97 4.65 13.67
N LEU A 303 2.44 5.24 12.59
CA LEU A 303 1.32 4.67 11.86
C LEU A 303 1.64 3.27 11.31
N GLU A 304 2.89 3.04 10.89
CA GLU A 304 3.34 1.74 10.42
C GLU A 304 3.28 0.67 11.52
N ASP A 305 3.69 1.02 12.74
CA ASP A 305 3.62 0.11 13.90
C ASP A 305 2.16 -0.28 14.18
N TRP A 306 1.24 0.69 14.15
CA TRP A 306 -0.18 0.42 14.32
C TRP A 306 -0.75 -0.51 13.24
N LEU A 307 -0.42 -0.28 11.97
CA LEU A 307 -0.84 -1.15 10.86
C LEU A 307 -0.25 -2.57 10.99
N CYS A 308 1.01 -2.69 11.40
CA CYS A 308 1.67 -3.97 11.63
C CYS A 308 1.04 -4.72 12.81
N CYS A 309 0.72 -4.03 13.92
CA CYS A 309 0.02 -4.60 15.06
C CYS A 309 -1.36 -5.14 14.66
N GLN A 310 -2.13 -4.42 13.86
CA GLN A 310 -3.41 -4.93 13.36
C GLN A 310 -3.23 -6.22 12.57
N TYR A 311 -2.22 -6.28 11.70
CA TYR A 311 -1.92 -7.50 10.96
C TYR A 311 -1.60 -8.67 11.90
N LEU A 312 -0.63 -8.51 12.81
CA LEU A 312 -0.18 -9.59 13.69
C LEU A 312 -1.24 -10.03 14.72
N ALA A 313 -2.10 -9.11 15.16
CA ALA A 313 -3.19 -9.40 16.08
C ALA A 313 -4.26 -10.31 15.44
N PHE A 314 -4.60 -10.09 14.17
CA PHE A 314 -5.69 -10.81 13.49
C PHE A 314 -5.23 -11.90 12.50
N ALA A 315 -3.93 -12.01 12.20
CA ALA A 315 -3.42 -13.05 11.31
C ALA A 315 -3.53 -14.46 11.93
N SER A 316 -4.03 -15.41 11.15
CA SER A 316 -4.02 -16.85 11.45
C SER A 316 -3.19 -17.62 10.43
N THR A 317 -2.76 -18.83 10.77
CA THR A 317 -2.02 -19.71 9.84
C THR A 317 -2.81 -20.01 8.56
N ASP A 318 -4.15 -20.13 8.66
CA ASP A 318 -5.02 -20.33 7.49
C ASP A 318 -5.02 -19.11 6.56
N THR A 319 -5.15 -17.91 7.13
CA THR A 319 -5.13 -16.66 6.33
C THR A 319 -3.79 -16.45 5.65
N LEU A 320 -2.68 -16.73 6.35
CA LEU A 320 -1.33 -16.65 5.79
C LEU A 320 -1.11 -17.68 4.69
N SER A 321 -1.46 -18.94 4.93
CA SER A 321 -1.32 -20.02 3.94
C SER A 321 -2.04 -19.68 2.65
N ARG A 322 -3.27 -19.18 2.75
CA ARG A 322 -4.06 -18.75 1.59
C ARG A 322 -3.40 -17.58 0.85
N VAL A 323 -2.99 -16.53 1.56
CA VAL A 323 -2.39 -15.34 0.93
C VAL A 323 -1.04 -15.65 0.30
N VAL A 324 -0.19 -16.43 0.98
CA VAL A 324 1.10 -16.89 0.46
C VAL A 324 0.88 -17.67 -0.83
N HIS A 325 -0.09 -18.60 -0.85
CA HIS A 325 -0.44 -19.33 -2.06
C HIS A 325 -0.91 -18.41 -3.19
N ILE A 326 -1.75 -17.41 -2.89
CA ILE A 326 -2.23 -16.42 -3.88
C ILE A 326 -1.08 -15.61 -4.50
N LEU A 327 -0.13 -15.17 -3.67
CA LEU A 327 1.01 -14.36 -4.10
C LEU A 327 2.10 -15.17 -4.81
N GLN A 328 2.22 -16.47 -4.50
CA GLN A 328 3.23 -17.37 -5.07
C GLN A 328 2.78 -18.11 -6.33
N GLN A 329 1.57 -17.85 -6.85
CA GLN A 329 1.14 -18.50 -8.09
C GLN A 329 2.14 -18.19 -9.22
N PRO A 330 2.79 -19.21 -9.82
CA PRO A 330 3.75 -19.01 -10.88
C PRO A 330 3.10 -18.27 -12.05
N GLN A 331 3.81 -17.26 -12.57
CA GLN A 331 3.51 -16.64 -13.84
C GLN A 331 3.51 -17.73 -14.93
N PRO A 332 2.40 -18.04 -15.61
CA PRO A 332 2.48 -18.89 -16.80
C PRO A 332 3.26 -18.09 -17.83
N HIS A 333 4.50 -18.49 -18.09
CA HIS A 333 5.27 -17.93 -19.18
C HIS A 333 4.54 -18.27 -20.48
N PRO A 334 4.38 -17.32 -21.42
CA PRO A 334 4.05 -17.71 -22.78
C PRO A 334 5.16 -18.64 -23.25
N GLN A 335 4.79 -19.88 -23.60
CA GLN A 335 5.71 -20.82 -24.22
C GLN A 335 6.23 -20.19 -25.51
N SER A 336 7.46 -19.69 -25.47
CA SER A 336 8.26 -19.47 -26.66
C SER A 336 8.39 -20.83 -27.35
N GLN A 337 7.60 -21.06 -28.40
CA GLN A 337 7.83 -22.14 -29.35
C GLN A 337 9.20 -21.89 -30.00
N SER A 338 10.25 -22.38 -29.35
CA SER A 338 11.58 -22.46 -29.95
C SER A 338 11.57 -23.71 -30.83
N HIS A 339 11.38 -23.49 -32.13
CA HIS A 339 11.80 -24.47 -33.12
C HIS A 339 13.29 -24.78 -32.89
N GLN A 340 13.57 -26.07 -32.78
CA GLN A 340 14.89 -26.65 -32.59
C GLN A 340 15.89 -26.08 -33.59
N THR A 341 17.03 -25.62 -33.10
CA THR A 341 18.30 -25.79 -33.83
C THR A 341 19.42 -25.98 -32.82
N GLN A 342 19.95 -27.20 -32.79
CA GLN A 342 21.08 -27.63 -31.97
C GLN A 342 22.33 -26.81 -32.32
N THR A 343 23.01 -26.26 -31.32
CA THR A 343 24.48 -26.14 -31.32
C THR A 343 25.01 -26.24 -29.89
N LEU A 344 26.12 -26.96 -29.74
CA LEU A 344 26.74 -27.39 -28.49
C LEU A 344 27.74 -26.36 -27.91
N HIS A 345 27.93 -26.47 -26.57
CA HIS A 345 29.13 -26.12 -25.76
C HIS A 345 29.22 -24.73 -25.05
N PRO A 346 29.97 -24.60 -23.92
CA PRO A 346 29.38 -24.25 -22.61
C PRO A 346 30.11 -23.11 -21.84
N ASP A 347 29.61 -22.88 -20.61
CA ASP A 347 30.23 -22.25 -19.43
C ASP A 347 30.58 -20.75 -19.43
N ALA A 348 29.82 -19.99 -18.63
CA ALA A 348 30.32 -18.83 -17.89
C ALA A 348 29.55 -18.65 -16.57
N ALA A 349 30.33 -18.51 -15.49
CA ALA A 349 29.94 -18.63 -14.09
C ALA A 349 28.95 -17.58 -13.58
N THR A 350 28.08 -18.04 -12.67
CA THR A 350 27.19 -17.28 -11.80
C THR A 350 27.97 -16.48 -10.77
N LEU A 351 27.74 -15.16 -10.73
CA LEU A 351 28.19 -14.31 -9.62
C LEU A 351 27.19 -14.43 -8.45
N SER A 352 27.77 -14.84 -7.32
CA SER A 352 27.19 -15.29 -6.06
C SER A 352 26.23 -14.32 -5.34
N SER A 353 25.14 -14.88 -4.80
CA SER A 353 24.20 -14.31 -3.83
C SER A 353 24.81 -13.87 -2.48
N SER A 354 26.12 -13.99 -2.27
CA SER A 354 26.75 -13.62 -1.00
C SER A 354 26.82 -12.10 -0.75
N SER A 355 26.69 -11.26 -1.77
CA SER A 355 26.75 -9.80 -1.60
C SER A 355 25.47 -9.19 -1.02
N GLN A 356 24.34 -9.90 -1.05
CA GLN A 356 23.08 -9.41 -0.47
C GLN A 356 23.07 -9.57 1.06
N LEU A 357 23.67 -10.63 1.61
CA LEU A 357 23.69 -10.90 3.05
C LEU A 357 24.45 -9.86 3.88
N LEU A 358 25.48 -9.22 3.31
CA LEU A 358 26.26 -8.19 4.03
C LEU A 358 25.53 -6.84 4.12
N LEU A 359 24.60 -6.56 3.20
CA LEU A 359 23.76 -5.35 3.27
C LEU A 359 22.66 -5.47 4.34
N TRP A 360 22.25 -6.70 4.68
CA TRP A 360 21.17 -6.97 5.64
C TRP A 360 21.54 -6.70 7.11
N GLN A 361 22.81 -6.81 7.49
CA GLN A 361 23.22 -6.55 8.89
C GLN A 361 23.29 -5.05 9.22
N GLN A 362 23.24 -4.18 8.20
CA GLN A 362 23.49 -2.74 8.36
C GLN A 362 22.20 -1.90 8.39
N VAL A 363 21.05 -2.46 8.02
CA VAL A 363 19.75 -1.75 7.98
C VAL A 363 18.88 -1.99 9.22
N GLN A 364 19.24 -2.96 10.08
CA GLN A 364 18.44 -3.33 11.28
C GLN A 364 19.01 -2.88 12.63
N LEU A 365 20.11 -2.13 12.66
CA LEU A 365 20.68 -1.61 13.91
C LEU A 365 20.73 -0.07 13.88
N PRO A 366 20.27 0.64 14.94
CA PRO A 366 20.54 2.07 15.07
C PRO A 366 22.05 2.29 15.26
N PRO A 367 22.60 3.47 14.89
CA PRO A 367 24.02 3.76 15.11
C PRO A 367 24.33 3.70 16.60
N ARG A 368 25.27 2.82 17.00
CA ARG A 368 25.85 2.82 18.35
C ARG A 368 26.53 4.17 18.59
N VAL A 369 25.96 4.97 19.49
CA VAL A 369 26.68 6.09 20.11
C VAL A 369 27.76 5.48 21.00
N ALA A 370 29.03 5.73 20.66
CA ALA A 370 30.16 5.30 21.48
C ALA A 370 30.15 6.08 22.81
N PRO A 371 30.44 5.45 23.96
CA PRO A 371 30.58 6.17 25.22
C PRO A 371 31.84 7.05 25.16
N SER A 372 31.68 8.34 25.45
CA SER A 372 32.77 9.28 25.68
C SER A 372 33.55 8.86 26.91
N ALA A 373 34.73 8.27 26.71
CA ALA A 373 35.71 8.08 27.76
C ALA A 373 36.31 9.45 28.14
N GLN A 374 35.84 10.02 29.25
CA GLN A 374 36.59 11.03 29.98
C GLN A 374 37.73 10.32 30.71
N ALA A 375 38.94 10.41 30.16
CA ALA A 375 40.16 10.16 30.90
C ALA A 375 40.57 11.47 31.59
N ASN A 376 40.39 11.52 32.91
CA ASN A 376 41.06 12.47 33.78
C ASN A 376 42.53 12.07 33.90
N VAL A 377 43.44 12.96 33.49
CA VAL A 377 44.74 13.20 34.13
C VAL A 377 44.94 14.71 34.18
#